data_AF-A0A536SX84-F1
#
_entry.id   AF-A0A536SX84-F1
#
_cell.length_a   1.000
_cell.length_b   1.000
_cell.length_c   1.000
_cell.angle_alpha   90.00
_cell.angle_beta   90.00
_cell.angle_gamma   90.00
#
_symmetry.space_group_name_H-M   'P 1'
#
loop_
_entity.id
_entity.type
_entity.pdbx_description
1 polymer ?
#
loop_
_entity_poly.entity_id
_entity_poly.type
_entity_poly.pdbx_seq_one_letter_code
_entity_poly.pdbx_strand_id
1 'polypeptide(L)'
;MSLREGEPLKFTADIETVPAFDPGDLSTISLRQESSTVTDDAIEKTLDRLRERAAKHESVEGRSIADGDTAVLDLDRTDPDGKVDHHEGVSVELGAAGNPPGFDQNLLGLNPGDEKVFLVHFPEDYPVKDLANTDVNYRAKVKEIRRKVVPELDDEFAKDV
;
A
#
# COMPACT_ATOMS: atom_id res chain seq x y z
N MET A 1 0.36 -45.10 53.28
CA MET A 1 -0.74 -46.03 52.96
C MET A 1 -0.32 -47.41 53.43
N SER A 2 -0.88 -47.89 54.54
CA SER A 2 -0.57 -49.21 55.11
C SER A 2 -1.70 -50.14 54.75
N LEU A 3 -1.45 -51.11 53.87
CA LEU A 3 -2.44 -52.09 53.44
C LEU A 3 -2.30 -53.34 54.32
N ARG A 4 -3.37 -53.74 55.00
CA ARG A 4 -3.43 -54.97 55.80
C ARG A 4 -4.42 -55.93 55.17
N GLU A 5 -3.99 -57.16 54.98
CA GLU A 5 -4.74 -58.21 54.29
C GLU A 5 -5.92 -58.68 55.16
N GLY A 6 -7.14 -58.64 54.62
CA GLY A 6 -8.38 -58.99 55.33
C GLY A 6 -9.18 -57.79 55.89
N GLU A 7 -8.64 -56.57 55.85
CA GLU A 7 -9.36 -55.36 56.26
C GLU A 7 -9.78 -54.51 55.04
N PRO A 8 -10.92 -53.79 55.09
CA PRO A 8 -11.42 -53.00 53.98
C PRO A 8 -10.47 -51.84 53.64
N LEU A 9 -9.99 -51.83 52.40
CA LEU A 9 -9.15 -50.77 51.84
C LEU A 9 -9.90 -49.42 51.84
N LYS A 10 -9.32 -48.43 52.52
CA LYS A 10 -9.75 -47.03 52.46
C LYS A 10 -8.69 -46.19 51.75
N PHE A 11 -9.10 -45.48 50.71
CA PHE A 11 -8.30 -44.44 50.07
C PHE A 11 -9.19 -43.21 49.85
N THR A 12 -8.57 -42.05 49.81
CA THR A 12 -9.22 -40.77 49.53
C THR A 12 -8.70 -40.30 48.18
N ALA A 13 -9.59 -39.89 47.29
CA ALA A 13 -9.25 -39.30 46.02
C ALA A 13 -9.90 -37.91 45.96
N ASP A 14 -9.08 -36.88 45.82
CA ASP A 14 -9.53 -35.52 45.59
C ASP A 14 -9.75 -35.34 44.09
N ILE A 15 -11.00 -35.06 43.70
CA ILE A 15 -11.38 -34.79 42.31
C ILE A 15 -11.96 -33.38 42.26
N GLU A 16 -11.33 -32.52 41.47
CA GLU A 16 -11.89 -31.20 41.17
C GLU A 16 -13.10 -31.37 40.25
N THR A 17 -14.23 -30.83 40.68
CA THR A 17 -15.47 -30.82 39.89
C THR A 17 -15.75 -29.41 39.43
N VAL A 18 -16.11 -29.25 38.15
CA VAL A 18 -16.47 -27.94 37.59
C VAL A 18 -17.76 -27.48 38.27
N PRO A 19 -17.77 -26.31 38.93
CA PRO A 19 -18.97 -25.80 39.59
C PRO A 19 -20.05 -25.50 38.55
N ALA A 20 -21.30 -25.82 38.88
CA ALA A 20 -22.44 -25.41 38.08
C ALA A 20 -22.52 -23.87 38.09
N PHE A 21 -22.62 -23.25 36.90
CA PHE A 21 -22.87 -21.83 36.77
C PHE A 21 -24.30 -21.60 36.28
N ASP A 22 -24.98 -20.62 36.88
CA ASP A 22 -26.28 -20.13 36.41
C ASP A 22 -26.04 -18.83 35.64
N PRO A 23 -26.28 -18.78 34.32
CA PRO A 23 -26.10 -17.56 33.53
C PRO A 23 -27.10 -16.45 33.89
N GLY A 24 -28.11 -16.73 34.72
CA GLY A 24 -29.15 -15.77 35.07
C GLY A 24 -30.05 -15.42 33.87
N ASP A 25 -30.79 -14.32 33.99
CA ASP A 25 -31.70 -13.87 32.92
C ASP A 25 -31.00 -12.96 31.90
N LEU A 26 -30.58 -13.59 30.79
CA LEU A 26 -29.93 -12.92 29.67
C LEU A 26 -30.84 -11.94 28.90
N SER A 27 -32.15 -11.92 29.18
CA SER A 27 -33.08 -10.97 28.55
C SER A 27 -32.88 -9.52 29.02
N THR A 28 -32.11 -9.30 30.09
CA THR A 28 -31.71 -7.97 30.59
C THR A 28 -30.52 -7.37 29.83
N ILE A 29 -29.84 -8.16 29.00
CA ILE A 29 -28.67 -7.71 28.22
C ILE A 29 -29.17 -7.06 26.92
N SER A 30 -29.18 -5.73 26.89
CA SER A 30 -29.49 -4.98 25.68
C SER A 30 -28.21 -4.78 24.86
N LEU A 31 -28.15 -5.43 23.70
CA LEU A 31 -27.10 -5.23 22.70
C LEU A 31 -27.58 -4.21 21.68
N ARG A 32 -26.85 -3.09 21.57
CA ARG A 32 -27.12 -2.09 20.54
C ARG A 32 -26.43 -2.54 19.25
N GLN A 33 -27.22 -3.04 18.30
CA GLN A 33 -26.71 -3.30 16.96
C GLN A 33 -26.52 -1.96 16.25
N GLU A 34 -25.29 -1.62 15.91
CA GLU A 34 -25.02 -0.49 15.04
C GLU A 34 -25.51 -0.85 13.63
N SER A 35 -26.50 -0.11 13.13
CA SER A 35 -26.96 -0.25 11.76
C SER A 35 -25.96 0.43 10.83
N SER A 36 -25.16 -0.33 10.11
CA SER A 36 -24.39 0.20 8.99
C SER A 36 -25.33 0.42 7.79
N THR A 37 -25.38 1.64 7.29
CA THR A 37 -26.08 1.94 6.03
C THR A 37 -25.01 2.05 4.95
N VAL A 38 -25.15 1.26 3.89
CA VAL A 38 -24.30 1.42 2.70
C VAL A 38 -24.80 2.68 1.99
N THR A 39 -23.94 3.69 1.94
CA THR A 39 -24.23 4.93 1.22
C THR A 39 -23.82 4.80 -0.24
N ASP A 40 -24.45 5.57 -1.12
CA ASP A 40 -24.06 5.61 -2.54
C ASP A 40 -22.59 6.03 -2.71
N ASP A 41 -22.10 6.98 -1.89
CA ASP A 41 -20.68 7.38 -1.85
C ASP A 41 -19.73 6.21 -1.51
N ALA A 42 -20.13 5.31 -0.61
CA ALA A 42 -19.33 4.14 -0.28
C ALA A 42 -19.27 3.13 -1.45
N ILE A 43 -20.37 3.05 -2.21
CA ILE A 43 -20.45 2.22 -3.42
C ILE A 43 -19.54 2.81 -4.50
N GLU A 44 -19.67 4.11 -4.80
CA GLU A 44 -18.85 4.81 -5.80
C GLU A 44 -17.36 4.68 -5.50
N LYS A 45 -16.94 4.95 -4.26
CA LYS A 45 -15.53 4.79 -3.85
C LYS A 45 -15.01 3.37 -4.01
N THR A 46 -15.86 2.38 -3.75
CA THR A 46 -15.50 0.98 -3.91
C THR A 46 -15.35 0.62 -5.39
N LEU A 47 -16.27 1.08 -6.23
CA LEU A 47 -16.23 0.89 -7.68
C LEU A 47 -14.99 1.54 -8.29
N ASP A 48 -14.70 2.79 -7.93
CA ASP A 48 -13.49 3.48 -8.42
C ASP A 48 -12.22 2.75 -7.99
N ARG A 49 -12.15 2.29 -6.74
CA ARG A 49 -11.02 1.47 -6.28
C ARG A 49 -10.86 0.16 -7.06
N LEU A 50 -11.97 -0.49 -7.42
CA LEU A 50 -11.93 -1.70 -8.25
C LEU A 50 -11.44 -1.38 -9.68
N ARG A 51 -11.91 -0.27 -10.26
CA ARG A 51 -11.46 0.20 -11.58
C ARG A 51 -9.98 0.56 -11.59
N GLU A 52 -9.50 1.25 -10.56
CA GLU A 52 -8.08 1.58 -10.42
C GLU A 52 -7.20 0.33 -10.32
N ARG A 53 -7.70 -0.73 -9.68
CA ARG A 53 -7.01 -2.02 -9.58
C ARG A 53 -6.99 -2.78 -10.91
N ALA A 54 -8.06 -2.68 -11.69
CA ALA A 54 -8.16 -3.29 -13.01
C ALA A 54 -7.48 -2.48 -14.12
N ALA A 55 -6.93 -1.31 -13.79
CA ALA A 55 -6.29 -0.44 -14.76
C ALA A 55 -5.11 -1.14 -15.45
N LYS A 56 -5.09 -1.05 -16.78
CA LYS A 56 -4.02 -1.58 -17.61
C LYS A 56 -3.03 -0.45 -17.91
N HIS A 57 -1.76 -0.80 -18.09
CA HIS A 57 -0.74 0.16 -18.51
C HIS A 57 -0.47 -0.04 -19.99
N GLU A 58 -0.74 0.98 -20.79
CA GLU A 58 -0.48 0.97 -22.23
C GLU A 58 0.75 1.82 -22.53
N SER A 59 1.63 1.32 -23.38
CA SER A 59 2.79 2.07 -23.86
C SER A 59 2.33 3.24 -24.72
N VAL A 60 2.90 4.40 -24.47
CA VAL A 60 2.63 5.65 -25.17
C VAL A 60 3.82 5.96 -26.07
N GLU A 61 3.56 6.08 -27.36
CA GLU A 61 4.57 6.45 -28.36
C GLU A 61 4.28 7.81 -28.99
N GLY A 62 5.33 8.49 -29.46
CA GLY A 62 5.21 9.69 -30.29
C GLY A 62 4.82 10.98 -29.55
N ARG A 63 4.83 10.99 -28.21
CA ARG A 63 4.68 12.20 -27.39
C ARG A 63 5.60 12.19 -26.18
N SER A 64 5.82 13.37 -25.62
CA SER A 64 6.53 13.55 -24.37
C SER A 64 5.70 13.19 -23.14
N ILE A 65 6.39 13.01 -22.00
CA ILE A 65 5.80 12.75 -20.69
C ILE A 65 4.84 13.88 -20.32
N ALA A 66 3.62 13.51 -19.92
CA ALA A 66 2.62 14.40 -19.37
C ALA A 66 2.27 14.00 -17.92
N ASP A 67 1.55 14.89 -17.23
CA ASP A 67 1.03 14.62 -15.89
C ASP A 67 0.07 13.42 -15.91
N GLY A 68 0.16 12.55 -14.90
CA GLY A 68 -0.62 11.31 -14.81
C GLY A 68 -0.11 10.14 -15.67
N ASP A 69 0.98 10.31 -16.43
CA ASP A 69 1.67 9.20 -17.08
C ASP A 69 2.60 8.48 -16.10
N THR A 70 2.94 7.23 -16.42
CA THR A 70 3.98 6.45 -15.75
C THR A 70 5.21 6.39 -16.65
N ALA A 71 6.31 7.02 -16.25
CA ALA A 71 7.58 6.94 -16.97
C ALA A 71 8.42 5.77 -16.43
N VAL A 72 8.96 4.95 -17.34
CA VAL A 72 9.99 3.96 -17.03
C VAL A 72 11.35 4.61 -17.24
N LEU A 73 12.14 4.71 -16.18
CA LEU A 73 13.37 5.49 -16.12
C LEU A 73 14.55 4.64 -15.65
N ASP A 74 15.73 4.93 -16.20
CA ASP A 74 16.98 4.63 -15.50
C ASP A 74 17.40 5.86 -14.71
N LEU A 75 17.67 5.68 -13.42
CA LEU A 75 17.95 6.75 -12.47
C LEU A 75 19.32 6.52 -11.84
N ASP A 76 20.23 7.48 -12.01
CA ASP A 76 21.38 7.62 -11.12
C ASP A 76 21.07 8.67 -10.07
N ARG A 77 21.04 8.26 -8.80
CA ARG A 77 20.93 9.17 -7.67
C ARG A 77 22.29 9.39 -7.06
N THR A 78 22.75 10.63 -7.00
CA THR A 78 24.00 10.97 -6.31
C THR A 78 23.67 11.71 -5.03
N ASP A 79 23.99 11.07 -3.90
CA ASP A 79 23.81 11.63 -2.57
C ASP A 79 24.86 12.74 -2.32
N PRO A 80 24.67 13.63 -1.31
CA PRO A 80 25.59 14.75 -1.02
C PRO A 80 27.06 14.32 -0.81
N ASP A 81 27.27 13.12 -0.28
CA ASP A 81 28.61 12.53 -0.07
C ASP A 81 29.26 12.01 -1.37
N GLY A 82 28.61 12.19 -2.52
CA GLY A 82 29.10 11.77 -3.83
C GLY A 82 28.90 10.28 -4.13
N LYS A 83 28.17 9.55 -3.28
CA LYS A 83 27.81 8.14 -3.53
C LYS A 83 26.72 8.08 -4.59
N VAL A 84 26.97 7.30 -5.64
CA VAL A 84 26.00 7.07 -6.72
C VAL A 84 25.27 5.77 -6.47
N ASP A 85 23.95 5.82 -6.54
CA ASP A 85 23.04 4.69 -6.49
C ASP A 85 22.32 4.56 -7.83
N HIS A 86 22.43 3.40 -8.47
CA HIS A 86 21.95 3.16 -9.83
C HIS A 86 20.70 2.29 -9.80
N HIS A 87 19.63 2.77 -10.43
CA HIS A 87 18.37 2.07 -10.54
C HIS A 87 17.95 1.98 -11.99
N GLU A 88 17.80 0.76 -12.51
CA GLU A 88 17.35 0.53 -13.88
C GLU A 88 15.87 0.18 -13.95
N GLY A 89 15.17 0.72 -14.94
CA GLY A 89 13.77 0.35 -15.24
C GLY A 89 12.76 0.71 -14.14
N VAL A 90 13.03 1.75 -13.36
CA VAL A 90 12.13 2.23 -12.31
C VAL A 90 10.89 2.83 -12.95
N SER A 91 9.70 2.38 -12.53
CA SER A 91 8.44 2.98 -12.96
C SER A 91 8.05 4.09 -11.99
N VAL A 92 7.91 5.32 -12.48
CA VAL A 92 7.49 6.49 -11.71
C VAL A 92 6.23 7.07 -12.31
N GLU A 93 5.17 7.16 -11.51
CA GLU A 93 3.92 7.83 -11.89
C GLU A 93 4.05 9.33 -11.60
N LEU A 94 3.91 10.16 -12.64
CA LEU A 94 4.03 11.61 -12.54
C LEU A 94 2.77 12.17 -11.88
N GLY A 95 2.95 12.96 -10.82
CA GLY A 95 1.88 13.48 -9.97
C GLY A 95 1.59 12.61 -8.74
N ALA A 96 2.31 11.50 -8.56
CA ALA A 96 2.14 10.66 -7.37
C ALA A 96 2.61 11.41 -6.11
N ALA A 97 1.79 11.37 -5.05
CA ALA A 97 2.06 12.04 -3.78
C ALA A 97 3.37 11.59 -3.08
N GLY A 98 3.95 10.45 -3.50
CA GLY A 98 5.20 9.93 -2.98
C GLY A 98 6.46 10.48 -3.66
N ASN A 99 6.33 11.26 -4.74
CA ASN A 99 7.49 11.73 -5.49
C ASN A 99 8.18 12.92 -4.77
N PRO A 100 9.52 13.04 -4.88
CA PRO A 100 10.22 14.17 -4.30
C PRO A 100 9.74 15.52 -4.89
N PRO A 101 9.68 16.59 -4.08
CA PRO A 101 9.26 17.91 -4.56
C PRO A 101 10.10 18.38 -5.76
N GLY A 102 9.43 18.77 -6.85
CA GLY A 102 10.10 19.24 -8.07
C GLY A 102 10.72 18.15 -8.95
N PHE A 103 10.67 16.88 -8.55
CA PHE A 103 11.12 15.76 -9.39
C PHE A 103 10.28 15.66 -10.67
N ASP A 104 8.96 15.65 -10.52
CA ASP A 104 8.02 15.46 -11.64
C ASP A 104 8.15 16.57 -12.69
N GLN A 105 8.27 17.82 -12.23
CA GLN A 105 8.43 18.98 -13.11
C GLN A 105 9.69 18.90 -13.98
N ASN A 106 10.72 18.20 -13.50
CA ASN A 106 11.93 18.02 -14.28
C ASN A 106 11.78 16.98 -15.40
N LEU A 107 10.86 16.04 -15.24
CA LEU A 107 10.59 14.95 -16.19
C LEU A 107 9.50 15.29 -17.20
N LEU A 108 8.56 16.17 -16.84
CA LEU A 108 7.51 16.65 -17.75
C LEU A 108 8.13 17.20 -19.05
N GLY A 109 7.58 16.77 -20.18
CA GLY A 109 8.03 17.19 -21.50
C GLY A 109 9.23 16.43 -22.08
N LEU A 110 9.86 15.51 -21.33
CA LEU A 110 10.90 14.63 -21.88
C LEU A 110 10.28 13.52 -22.75
N ASN A 111 11.01 13.10 -23.79
CA ASN A 111 10.62 12.01 -24.68
C ASN A 111 11.35 10.72 -24.32
N PRO A 112 10.87 9.55 -24.77
CA PRO A 112 11.63 8.30 -24.69
C PRO A 112 13.01 8.46 -25.35
N GLY A 113 14.05 8.07 -24.64
CA GLY A 113 15.45 8.21 -25.04
C GLY A 113 16.15 9.47 -24.49
N ASP A 114 15.39 10.47 -24.04
CA ASP A 114 15.97 11.69 -23.47
C ASP A 114 16.61 11.41 -22.11
N GLU A 115 17.68 12.14 -21.84
CA GLU A 115 18.40 12.11 -20.57
C GLU A 115 18.48 13.51 -20.00
N LYS A 116 18.18 13.65 -18.71
CA LYS A 116 18.25 14.92 -17.99
C LYS A 116 18.91 14.75 -16.64
N VAL A 117 19.80 15.70 -16.31
CA VAL A 117 20.39 15.83 -14.97
C VAL A 117 19.76 17.02 -14.28
N PHE A 118 19.31 16.83 -13.04
CA PHE A 118 18.69 17.89 -12.24
C PHE A 118 18.89 17.67 -10.75
N LEU A 119 18.95 18.77 -10.01
CA LEU A 119 19.09 18.77 -8.56
C LEU A 119 17.70 18.81 -7.91
N VAL A 120 17.48 17.99 -6.89
CA VAL A 120 16.28 18.00 -6.05
C VAL A 120 16.69 18.33 -4.62
N HIS A 121 16.10 19.39 -4.08
CA HIS A 121 16.26 19.77 -2.68
C HIS A 121 15.17 19.12 -1.84
N PHE A 122 15.57 18.36 -0.83
CA PHE A 122 14.65 17.73 0.10
C PHE A 122 14.37 18.64 1.30
N PRO A 123 13.09 18.82 1.70
CA PRO A 123 12.74 19.68 2.82
C PRO A 123 13.26 19.12 4.16
N GLU A 124 13.33 19.98 5.18
CA GLU A 124 13.75 19.58 6.54
C GLU A 124 12.80 18.55 7.18
N ASP A 125 11.51 18.61 6.85
CA ASP A 125 10.48 17.69 7.37
C ASP A 125 10.34 16.41 6.51
N TYR A 126 11.37 16.03 5.75
CA TYR A 126 11.30 14.83 4.94
C TYR A 126 11.33 13.56 5.80
N PRO A 127 10.46 12.56 5.57
CA PRO A 127 10.34 11.37 6.44
C PRO A 127 11.64 10.58 6.60
N VAL A 128 12.51 10.61 5.58
CA VAL A 128 13.81 9.95 5.59
C VAL A 128 14.84 10.95 6.09
N LYS A 129 15.25 10.81 7.36
CA LYS A 129 16.18 11.72 8.04
C LYS A 129 17.50 11.92 7.30
N ASP A 130 18.00 10.88 6.64
CA ASP A 130 19.26 10.93 5.90
C ASP A 130 19.17 11.82 4.65
N LEU A 131 17.95 12.05 4.15
CA LEU A 131 17.69 12.92 2.99
C LEU A 131 17.15 14.30 3.40
N ALA A 132 16.75 14.50 4.66
CA ALA A 132 16.17 15.77 5.11
C ALA A 132 17.17 16.94 5.00
N ASN A 133 16.74 18.05 4.42
CA ASN A 133 17.56 19.24 4.18
C ASN A 133 18.86 18.95 3.38
N THR A 134 18.80 18.00 2.45
CA THR A 134 19.92 17.67 1.56
C THR A 134 19.58 17.90 0.10
N ASP A 135 20.62 18.17 -0.69
CA ASP A 135 20.54 18.29 -2.14
C ASP A 135 21.02 16.99 -2.79
N VAL A 136 20.16 16.39 -3.61
CA VAL A 136 20.46 15.14 -4.30
C VAL A 136 20.42 15.38 -5.80
N ASN A 137 21.46 14.92 -6.50
CA ASN A 137 21.53 15.05 -7.94
C ASN A 137 20.94 13.80 -8.59
N TYR A 138 20.00 13.99 -9.50
CA TYR A 138 19.38 12.92 -10.27
C TYR A 138 19.80 13.02 -11.72
N ARG A 139 20.18 11.89 -12.30
CA ARG A 139 20.26 11.70 -13.75
C ARG A 139 19.18 10.72 -14.15
N ALA A 140 18.17 11.21 -14.85
CA ALA A 140 17.06 10.41 -15.33
C ALA A 140 17.15 10.22 -16.84
N LYS A 141 17.13 8.97 -17.27
CA LYS A 141 17.01 8.59 -18.68
C LYS A 141 15.68 7.92 -18.93
N VAL A 142 14.88 8.50 -19.82
CA VAL A 142 13.56 7.96 -20.15
C VAL A 142 13.71 6.76 -21.07
N LYS A 143 13.21 5.59 -20.65
CA LYS A 143 13.16 4.40 -21.50
C LYS A 143 11.84 4.30 -22.24
N GLU A 144 10.74 4.45 -21.51
CA GLU A 144 9.39 4.24 -22.02
C GLU A 144 8.42 5.13 -21.27
N ILE A 145 7.33 5.52 -21.92
CA ILE A 145 6.20 6.19 -21.28
C ILE A 145 5.03 5.23 -21.34
N ARG A 146 4.34 5.06 -20.22
CA ARG A 146 3.11 4.28 -20.10
C ARG A 146 2.01 5.18 -19.61
N ARG A 147 0.78 4.88 -19.99
CA ARG A 147 -0.41 5.53 -19.44
C ARG A 147 -1.26 4.48 -18.75
N LYS A 148 -1.71 4.81 -17.55
CA LYS A 148 -2.73 4.02 -16.84
C LYS A 148 -4.08 4.25 -17.52
N VAL A 149 -4.61 3.21 -18.14
CA VAL A 149 -5.94 3.18 -18.74
C VAL A 149 -6.86 2.51 -17.75
N VAL A 150 -7.65 3.33 -17.06
CA VAL A 150 -8.71 2.86 -16.16
C VAL A 150 -9.90 2.46 -17.03
N PRO A 151 -10.36 1.20 -16.97
CA PRO A 151 -11.51 0.76 -17.77
C PRO A 151 -12.77 1.56 -17.41
N GLU A 152 -13.67 1.73 -18.38
CA GLU A 152 -15.00 2.29 -18.13
C GLU A 152 -15.81 1.34 -17.22
N LEU A 153 -16.73 1.91 -16.45
CA LEU A 153 -17.61 1.11 -15.59
C LEU A 153 -18.79 0.57 -16.42
N ASP A 154 -18.52 -0.46 -17.23
CA ASP A 154 -19.50 -1.06 -18.14
C ASP A 154 -19.70 -2.57 -17.89
N ASP A 155 -20.59 -3.19 -18.67
CA ASP A 155 -20.91 -4.62 -18.58
C ASP A 155 -19.70 -5.52 -18.88
N GLU A 156 -18.68 -5.02 -19.58
CA GLU A 156 -17.44 -5.76 -19.84
C GLU A 156 -16.54 -5.74 -18.60
N PHE A 157 -16.37 -4.59 -17.93
CA PHE A 157 -15.69 -4.50 -16.64
C PHE A 157 -16.36 -5.39 -15.58
N ALA A 158 -17.69 -5.44 -15.55
CA ALA A 158 -18.44 -6.28 -14.62
C ALA A 158 -18.20 -7.80 -14.81
N LYS A 159 -17.74 -8.24 -16.00
CA LYS A 159 -17.40 -9.64 -16.27
C LYS A 159 -15.96 -10.00 -15.88
N ASP A 160 -15.06 -9.03 -15.90
CA ASP A 160 -13.62 -9.20 -15.65
C ASP A 160 -13.25 -9.08 -14.16
N VAL A 161 -14.16 -8.60 -13.30
CA VAL A 161 -13.97 -8.39 -11.84
C VAL A 161 -14.55 -9.51 -10.99
#